data_AF-A0A954LHD9-F1
#
_entry.id   AF-A0A954LHD9-F1
#
_cell.length_a   1.000
_cell.length_b   1.000
_cell.length_c   1.000
_cell.angle_alpha   90.00
_cell.angle_beta   90.00
_cell.angle_gamma   90.00
#
_symmetry.space_group_name_H-M   'P 1'
#
loop_
_entity.id
_entity.type
_entity.pdbx_description
1 polymer ?
#
loop_
_entity_poly.entity_id
_entity_poly.type
_entity_poly.pdbx_seq_one_letter_code
_entity_poly.pdbx_strand_id
1 'polypeptide(L)'
;KTKLDDKVLILEDNNGDGRADKCTVFADGLHQPTGFEIGYGGAWVAQQPDILFLQDTDGDDVADVRVRKLVGFDSADSHHGISAFEWSPGGTLHFNEGTFKYSQVESPYGLTRMHEAGVWRYNPRTEEFGTHVSLAFANPWGHVYDFWGQDFISDASPGFNYWATPISGKVNYPAKHAGGSFNDSVNNFKDTALRGRDV
;
A
#
# COMPACT_ATOMS: atom_id res chain seq x y z
N LYS A 1 -18.66 20.50 -5.04
CA LYS A 1 -17.99 19.19 -4.83
C LYS A 1 -18.82 18.40 -3.83
N THR A 2 -19.03 17.11 -4.07
CA THR A 2 -19.74 16.24 -3.12
C THR A 2 -18.97 16.17 -1.81
N LYS A 3 -19.68 16.06 -0.68
CA LYS A 3 -19.05 15.87 0.63
C LYS A 3 -18.31 14.53 0.62
N LEU A 4 -17.11 14.51 1.20
CA LEU A 4 -16.39 13.27 1.51
C LEU A 4 -17.19 12.49 2.55
N ASP A 5 -17.56 11.26 2.25
CA ASP A 5 -18.44 10.46 3.12
C ASP A 5 -18.11 8.96 3.12
N ASP A 6 -16.94 8.57 2.62
CA ASP A 6 -16.48 7.18 2.74
C ASP A 6 -16.11 6.87 4.19
N LYS A 7 -16.21 5.59 4.58
CA LYS A 7 -16.19 5.14 5.97
C LYS A 7 -15.34 3.89 6.17
N VAL A 8 -14.82 3.74 7.38
CA VAL A 8 -14.43 2.45 7.95
C VAL A 8 -15.51 2.03 8.93
N LEU A 9 -16.00 0.81 8.78
CA LEU A 9 -17.10 0.26 9.55
C LEU A 9 -16.62 -0.93 10.38
N ILE A 10 -17.15 -1.06 11.60
CA ILE A 10 -17.03 -2.25 12.42
C ILE A 10 -18.32 -3.05 12.26
N LEU A 11 -18.18 -4.33 11.90
CA LEU A 11 -19.29 -5.27 11.73
C LEU A 11 -19.17 -6.35 12.80
N GLU A 12 -20.11 -6.38 13.74
CA GLU A 12 -20.09 -7.31 14.87
C GLU A 12 -21.13 -8.42 14.65
N ASP A 13 -20.71 -9.67 14.82
CA ASP A 13 -21.58 -10.84 14.93
C ASP A 13 -21.58 -11.29 16.39
N ASN A 14 -22.66 -10.98 17.10
CA ASN A 14 -22.79 -11.22 18.54
C ASN A 14 -23.31 -12.62 18.85
N ASN A 15 -23.82 -13.33 17.85
CA ASN A 15 -24.50 -14.60 18.02
C ASN A 15 -23.78 -15.78 17.33
N GLY A 16 -22.76 -15.50 16.51
CA GLY A 16 -21.89 -16.47 15.86
C GLY A 16 -22.52 -17.16 14.65
N ASP A 17 -23.54 -16.58 14.02
CA ASP A 17 -24.21 -17.15 12.84
C ASP A 17 -23.55 -16.76 11.50
N GLY A 18 -22.48 -15.96 11.55
CA GLY A 18 -21.76 -15.44 10.39
C GLY A 18 -22.44 -14.24 9.73
N ARG A 19 -23.43 -13.61 10.37
CA ARG A 19 -24.09 -12.38 9.90
C ARG A 19 -23.84 -11.25 10.88
N ALA A 20 -23.62 -10.05 10.35
CA ALA A 20 -23.45 -8.86 11.19
C ALA A 20 -24.78 -8.48 11.86
N ASP A 21 -24.77 -8.35 13.17
CA ASP A 21 -25.86 -7.88 14.02
C ASP A 21 -25.81 -6.37 14.25
N LYS A 22 -24.60 -5.81 14.30
CA LYS A 22 -24.34 -4.38 14.52
C LYS A 22 -23.34 -3.85 13.50
N CYS A 23 -23.60 -2.63 13.05
CA CYS A 23 -22.75 -1.89 12.11
C CYS A 23 -22.46 -0.53 12.72
N THR A 24 -21.21 -0.32 13.13
CA THR A 24 -20.73 0.91 13.77
C THR A 24 -19.84 1.67 12.80
N VAL A 25 -20.00 2.99 12.74
CA VAL A 25 -19.09 3.84 11.97
C VAL A 25 -17.88 4.16 12.84
N PHE A 26 -16.77 3.48 12.59
CA PHE A 26 -15.51 3.74 13.30
C PHE A 26 -14.88 5.06 12.87
N ALA A 27 -14.88 5.32 11.56
CA ALA A 27 -14.39 6.57 11.00
C ALA A 27 -15.16 6.97 9.75
N ASP A 28 -15.38 8.28 9.58
CA ASP A 28 -16.04 8.86 8.41
C ASP A 28 -15.22 10.00 7.77
N GLY A 29 -15.82 10.66 6.78
CA GLY A 29 -15.18 11.77 6.07
C GLY A 29 -13.90 11.35 5.33
N LEU A 30 -13.83 10.08 4.92
CA LEU A 30 -12.73 9.56 4.13
C LEU A 30 -12.96 9.86 2.64
N HIS A 31 -11.87 9.81 1.88
CA HIS A 31 -11.84 10.05 0.44
C HIS A 31 -11.23 8.86 -0.30
N GLN A 32 -12.07 7.96 -0.77
CA GLN A 32 -11.70 6.76 -1.51
C GLN A 32 -10.66 5.90 -0.76
N PRO A 33 -11.00 5.38 0.43
CA PRO A 33 -10.12 4.44 1.10
C PRO A 33 -9.96 3.17 0.26
N THR A 34 -8.72 2.82 -0.08
CA THR A 34 -8.39 1.69 -0.98
C THR A 34 -7.88 0.46 -0.24
N GLY A 35 -7.58 0.57 1.04
CA GLY A 35 -7.10 -0.53 1.86
C GLY A 35 -6.84 -0.06 3.28
N PHE A 36 -6.84 -0.99 4.23
CA PHE A 36 -6.44 -0.69 5.59
C PHE A 36 -5.87 -1.92 6.28
N GLU A 37 -5.22 -1.71 7.41
CA GLU A 37 -4.72 -2.76 8.29
C GLU A 37 -4.79 -2.31 9.76
N ILE A 38 -5.05 -3.25 10.67
CA ILE A 38 -5.18 -2.98 12.11
C ILE A 38 -3.86 -3.32 12.79
N GLY A 39 -3.32 -2.39 13.57
CA GLY A 39 -2.08 -2.63 14.32
C GLY A 39 -1.62 -1.41 15.07
N TYR A 40 -0.76 -1.62 16.07
CA TYR A 40 -0.25 -0.54 16.93
C TYR A 40 -1.36 0.27 17.62
N GLY A 41 -2.48 -0.37 17.95
CA GLY A 41 -3.59 0.25 18.66
C GLY A 41 -4.54 1.09 17.79
N GLY A 42 -4.48 0.96 16.46
CA GLY A 42 -5.38 1.67 15.55
C GLY A 42 -5.46 1.03 14.17
N ALA A 43 -6.13 1.72 13.24
CA ALA A 43 -6.26 1.36 11.84
C ALA A 43 -5.41 2.27 10.94
N TRP A 44 -4.61 1.66 10.07
CA TRP A 44 -3.81 2.30 9.03
C TRP A 44 -4.60 2.29 7.74
N VAL A 45 -5.04 3.44 7.26
CA VAL A 45 -5.97 3.54 6.13
C VAL A 45 -5.30 4.25 4.97
N ALA A 46 -5.21 3.58 3.82
CA ALA A 46 -4.85 4.22 2.56
C ALA A 46 -5.92 5.22 2.15
N GLN A 47 -5.51 6.45 1.88
CA GLN A 47 -6.35 7.49 1.32
C GLN A 47 -5.46 8.42 0.48
N GLN A 48 -5.13 8.01 -0.75
CA GLN A 48 -4.12 8.70 -1.55
C GLN A 48 -4.38 10.22 -1.65
N PRO A 49 -3.36 11.06 -1.48
CA PRO A 49 -1.91 10.75 -1.44
C PRO A 49 -1.37 10.34 -0.06
N ASP A 50 -2.25 10.01 0.90
CA ASP A 50 -1.93 9.82 2.31
C ASP A 50 -2.11 8.36 2.78
N ILE A 51 -1.42 8.01 3.86
CA ILE A 51 -1.86 6.95 4.78
C ILE A 51 -2.22 7.61 6.12
N LEU A 52 -3.44 7.36 6.58
CA LEU A 52 -3.95 7.83 7.85
C LEU A 52 -3.75 6.75 8.93
N PHE A 53 -3.45 7.15 10.15
CA PHE A 53 -3.58 6.33 11.35
C PHE A 53 -4.76 6.84 12.16
N LEU A 54 -5.73 5.94 12.39
CA LEU A 54 -6.98 6.20 13.08
C LEU A 54 -7.03 5.36 14.36
N GLN A 55 -7.34 5.95 15.51
CA GLN A 55 -7.33 5.23 16.78
C GLN A 55 -8.48 5.70 17.67
N ASP A 56 -9.18 4.73 18.26
CA ASP A 56 -10.09 4.90 19.39
C ASP A 56 -9.27 4.86 20.69
N THR A 57 -9.47 5.86 21.56
CA THR A 57 -8.72 6.02 22.80
C THR A 57 -9.56 5.87 24.07
N ASP A 58 -10.90 5.83 23.95
CA ASP A 58 -11.80 5.75 25.09
C ASP A 58 -12.72 4.52 25.09
N GLY A 59 -12.68 3.72 24.02
CA GLY A 59 -13.37 2.44 23.88
C GLY A 59 -14.82 2.57 23.44
N ASP A 60 -15.19 3.66 22.78
CA ASP A 60 -16.53 3.89 22.25
C ASP A 60 -16.74 3.37 20.81
N ASP A 61 -15.75 2.69 20.24
CA ASP A 61 -15.70 2.20 18.86
C ASP A 61 -15.70 3.33 17.80
N VAL A 62 -15.26 4.53 18.16
CA VAL A 62 -15.09 5.69 17.25
C VAL A 62 -13.64 6.19 17.31
N ALA A 63 -13.08 6.52 16.14
CA ALA A 63 -11.72 7.04 16.06
C ALA A 63 -11.61 8.48 16.59
N ASP A 64 -11.04 8.63 17.79
CA ASP A 64 -10.68 9.93 18.38
C ASP A 64 -9.48 10.59 17.71
N VAL A 65 -8.51 9.77 17.33
CA VAL A 65 -7.22 10.21 16.78
C VAL A 65 -7.24 10.00 15.28
N ARG A 66 -6.87 11.05 14.54
CA ARG A 66 -6.66 11.01 13.08
C ARG A 66 -5.36 11.70 12.71
N VAL A 67 -4.35 10.91 12.35
CA VAL A 67 -3.03 11.41 11.99
C VAL A 67 -2.68 11.00 10.58
N ARG A 68 -2.25 11.94 9.74
CA ARG A 68 -1.59 11.62 8.47
C ARG A 68 -0.17 11.14 8.77
N LYS A 69 0.08 9.83 8.67
CA LYS A 69 1.38 9.24 8.99
C LYS A 69 2.35 9.24 7.81
N LEU A 70 1.84 8.99 6.61
CA LEU A 70 2.64 9.04 5.39
C LEU A 70 1.92 9.89 4.33
N VAL A 71 2.71 10.54 3.48
CA VAL A 71 2.23 11.39 2.38
C VAL A 71 3.19 11.28 1.19
N GLY A 72 2.66 11.46 -0.02
CA GLY A 72 3.46 11.51 -1.25
C GLY A 72 3.21 10.34 -2.20
N PHE A 73 2.15 9.57 -1.97
CA PHE A 73 1.69 8.57 -2.93
C PHE A 73 0.97 9.24 -4.09
N ASP A 74 1.25 8.80 -5.30
CA ASP A 74 0.66 9.33 -6.52
C ASP A 74 -0.84 8.99 -6.56
N SER A 75 -1.67 10.03 -6.68
CA SER A 75 -3.13 9.94 -6.71
C SER A 75 -3.73 10.09 -8.11
N ALA A 76 -2.93 10.04 -9.18
CA ALA A 76 -3.39 10.27 -10.55
C ALA A 76 -4.34 9.17 -11.10
N ASP A 77 -4.36 8.00 -10.46
CA ASP A 77 -5.20 6.86 -10.82
C ASP A 77 -5.76 6.18 -9.57
N SER A 78 -7.08 6.03 -9.42
CA SER A 78 -7.63 5.40 -8.22
C SER A 78 -7.56 3.86 -8.26
N HIS A 79 -7.34 3.26 -9.43
CA HIS A 79 -7.48 1.80 -9.61
C HIS A 79 -6.21 1.02 -9.20
N HIS A 80 -5.04 1.60 -9.44
CA HIS A 80 -3.72 1.05 -9.12
C HIS A 80 -3.08 1.73 -7.91
N GLY A 81 -3.89 2.38 -7.07
CA GLY A 81 -3.46 3.06 -5.87
C GLY A 81 -2.87 2.12 -4.81
N ILE A 82 -2.38 2.72 -3.72
CA ILE A 82 -1.85 1.93 -2.60
C ILE A 82 -2.94 1.06 -1.96
N SER A 83 -2.67 -0.22 -1.76
CA SER A 83 -3.65 -1.20 -1.24
C SER A 83 -2.93 -2.43 -0.66
N ALA A 84 -3.68 -3.49 -0.35
CA ALA A 84 -3.15 -4.79 0.09
C ALA A 84 -2.16 -4.68 1.24
N PHE A 85 -2.63 -4.09 2.34
CA PHE A 85 -1.83 -3.88 3.54
C PHE A 85 -1.65 -5.22 4.25
N GLU A 86 -0.46 -5.44 4.79
CA GLU A 86 -0.13 -6.63 5.56
C GLU A 86 1.03 -6.34 6.52
N TRP A 87 0.96 -6.86 7.75
CA TRP A 87 2.09 -6.80 8.67
C TRP A 87 3.08 -7.91 8.36
N SER A 88 4.33 -7.55 8.09
CA SER A 88 5.38 -8.56 8.05
C SER A 88 5.62 -9.17 9.45
N PRO A 89 6.15 -10.40 9.55
CA PRO A 89 6.51 -11.03 10.83
C PRO A 89 7.47 -10.21 11.69
N GLY A 90 8.21 -9.26 11.08
CA GLY A 90 9.08 -8.31 11.77
C GLY A 90 8.38 -7.06 12.32
N GLY A 91 7.06 -6.92 12.12
CA GLY A 91 6.26 -5.77 12.55
C GLY A 91 6.39 -4.53 11.68
N THR A 92 6.80 -4.69 10.41
CA THR A 92 6.85 -3.63 9.41
C THR A 92 5.61 -3.72 8.53
N LEU A 93 4.92 -2.60 8.30
CA LEU A 93 3.74 -2.52 7.45
C LEU A 93 4.17 -2.58 5.99
N HIS A 94 3.67 -3.56 5.25
CA HIS A 94 3.84 -3.66 3.82
C HIS A 94 2.53 -3.31 3.12
N PHE A 95 2.63 -2.69 1.96
CA PHE A 95 1.47 -2.37 1.13
C PHE A 95 1.94 -2.17 -0.31
N ASN A 96 1.05 -2.48 -1.23
CA ASN A 96 1.39 -2.55 -2.64
C ASN A 96 0.97 -1.27 -3.36
N GLU A 97 1.61 -0.99 -4.49
CA GLU A 97 1.25 0.07 -5.43
C GLU A 97 1.34 -0.50 -6.85
N GLY A 98 0.39 -0.16 -7.72
CA GLY A 98 0.35 -0.66 -9.10
C GLY A 98 1.04 0.25 -10.12
N THR A 99 0.86 -0.10 -11.39
CA THR A 99 1.42 0.62 -12.54
C THR A 99 0.79 2.00 -12.71
N PHE A 100 1.36 2.87 -13.54
CA PHE A 100 0.98 4.28 -13.76
C PHE A 100 1.30 5.26 -12.62
N LYS A 101 2.01 4.80 -11.59
CA LYS A 101 2.30 5.58 -10.37
C LYS A 101 3.72 6.12 -10.35
N TYR A 102 3.89 7.35 -9.89
CA TYR A 102 5.16 8.05 -9.70
C TYR A 102 5.25 8.67 -8.30
N SER A 103 5.28 7.80 -7.30
CA SER A 103 5.23 8.16 -5.89
C SER A 103 6.57 8.64 -5.33
N GLN A 104 6.50 9.65 -4.46
CA GLN A 104 7.63 10.33 -3.85
C GLN A 104 7.32 10.60 -2.38
N VAL A 105 7.82 9.74 -1.48
CA VAL A 105 7.49 9.77 -0.06
C VAL A 105 8.70 10.20 0.74
N GLU A 106 8.55 11.28 1.50
CA GLU A 106 9.56 11.76 2.44
C GLU A 106 9.38 11.08 3.81
N SER A 107 10.50 10.72 4.41
CA SER A 107 10.59 10.20 5.78
C SER A 107 11.71 10.92 6.53
N PRO A 108 11.84 10.76 7.85
CA PRO A 108 13.00 11.26 8.60
C PRO A 108 14.36 10.77 8.08
N TYR A 109 14.37 9.68 7.30
CA TYR A 109 15.57 9.09 6.69
C TYR A 109 15.82 9.55 5.25
N GLY A 110 14.98 10.46 4.74
CA GLY A 110 15.07 11.02 3.40
C GLY A 110 13.95 10.53 2.47
N LEU A 111 14.15 10.82 1.19
CA LEU A 111 13.17 10.64 0.14
C LEU A 111 13.28 9.26 -0.51
N THR A 112 12.17 8.52 -0.54
CA THR A 112 12.05 7.26 -1.29
C THR A 112 11.12 7.44 -2.48
N ARG A 113 11.51 6.90 -3.63
CA ARG A 113 10.74 6.97 -4.88
C ARG A 113 10.40 5.59 -5.40
N MET A 114 9.23 5.47 -5.99
CA MET A 114 8.83 4.33 -6.79
C MET A 114 8.13 4.83 -8.05
N HIS A 115 8.47 4.21 -9.17
CA HIS A 115 7.75 4.38 -10.43
C HIS A 115 7.22 3.02 -10.83
N GLU A 116 6.06 2.96 -11.47
CA GLU A 116 5.55 1.76 -12.16
C GLU A 116 5.55 0.51 -11.26
N ALA A 117 4.73 0.58 -10.22
CA ALA A 117 4.41 -0.49 -9.28
C ALA A 117 5.52 -0.96 -8.31
N GLY A 118 5.10 -1.61 -7.23
CA GLY A 118 5.98 -2.32 -6.31
C GLY A 118 5.35 -2.45 -4.95
N VAL A 119 6.18 -2.77 -3.96
CA VAL A 119 5.76 -2.92 -2.57
C VAL A 119 6.56 -1.97 -1.70
N TRP A 120 5.82 -1.16 -0.95
CA TRP A 120 6.35 -0.29 0.08
C TRP A 120 6.53 -1.04 1.40
N ARG A 121 7.44 -0.57 2.24
CA ARG A 121 7.57 -0.98 3.64
C ARG A 121 7.71 0.24 4.55
N TYR A 122 7.07 0.17 5.69
CA TYR A 122 7.10 1.21 6.71
C TYR A 122 7.16 0.62 8.11
N ASN A 123 8.15 1.04 8.91
CA ASN A 123 8.25 0.67 10.32
C ASN A 123 7.73 1.81 11.21
N PRO A 124 6.56 1.66 11.84
CA PRO A 124 5.94 2.74 12.62
C PRO A 124 6.68 3.06 13.94
N ARG A 125 7.61 2.22 14.39
CA ARG A 125 8.41 2.47 15.61
C ARG A 125 9.64 3.30 15.34
N THR A 126 10.25 3.12 14.17
CA THR A 126 11.49 3.80 13.79
C THR A 126 11.26 4.90 12.77
N GLU A 127 10.10 4.95 12.12
CA GLU A 127 9.81 5.83 10.97
C GLU A 127 10.63 5.48 9.72
N GLU A 128 11.28 4.31 9.70
CA GLU A 128 12.00 3.82 8.52
C GLU A 128 10.99 3.50 7.41
N PHE A 129 11.18 4.13 6.26
CA PHE A 129 10.37 3.96 5.07
C PHE A 129 11.24 3.51 3.90
N GLY A 130 10.73 2.62 3.05
CA GLY A 130 11.49 2.15 1.90
C GLY A 130 10.69 1.26 0.96
N THR A 131 11.37 0.73 -0.04
CA THR A 131 10.84 -0.27 -0.97
C THR A 131 11.19 -1.66 -0.46
N HIS A 132 10.19 -2.55 -0.39
CA HIS A 132 10.37 -3.96 -0.11
C HIS A 132 10.62 -4.76 -1.39
N VAL A 133 9.77 -4.55 -2.41
CA VAL A 133 9.89 -5.19 -3.73
C VAL A 133 9.79 -4.13 -4.81
N SER A 134 10.79 -4.05 -5.68
CA SER A 134 10.77 -3.19 -6.87
C SER A 134 10.56 -4.06 -8.10
N LEU A 135 9.31 -4.44 -8.38
CA LEU A 135 8.89 -5.20 -9.55
C LEU A 135 7.78 -4.44 -10.28
N ALA A 136 7.79 -4.48 -11.62
CA ALA A 136 6.76 -3.88 -12.45
C ALA A 136 5.47 -4.73 -12.46
N PHE A 137 4.79 -4.83 -11.31
CA PHE A 137 3.44 -5.40 -11.22
C PHE A 137 2.45 -4.57 -12.06
N ALA A 138 1.28 -5.15 -12.34
CA ALA A 138 0.17 -4.42 -12.91
C ALA A 138 -0.67 -3.76 -11.82
N ASN A 139 -1.43 -4.56 -11.08
CA ASN A 139 -2.37 -4.16 -10.05
C ASN A 139 -2.36 -5.13 -8.85
N PRO A 140 -1.30 -5.07 -8.02
CA PRO A 140 -1.08 -6.02 -6.92
C PRO A 140 -2.00 -5.80 -5.72
N TRP A 141 -3.21 -6.39 -5.74
CA TRP A 141 -4.23 -6.26 -4.69
C TRP A 141 -4.21 -7.36 -3.61
N GLY A 142 -3.27 -8.30 -3.67
CA GLY A 142 -3.06 -9.29 -2.60
C GLY A 142 -1.65 -9.26 -2.05
N HIS A 143 -1.53 -9.36 -0.73
CA HIS A 143 -0.27 -9.54 -0.01
C HIS A 143 -0.57 -10.38 1.23
N VAL A 144 0.20 -11.43 1.50
CA VAL A 144 0.06 -12.21 2.73
C VAL A 144 1.39 -12.86 3.12
N TYR A 145 1.61 -13.01 4.42
CA TYR A 145 2.63 -13.89 4.97
C TYR A 145 2.01 -15.20 5.46
N ASP A 146 2.61 -16.33 5.10
CA ASP A 146 2.21 -17.60 5.72
C ASP A 146 2.77 -17.76 7.14
N PHE A 147 2.37 -18.84 7.81
CA PHE A 147 2.82 -19.17 9.16
C PHE A 147 4.35 -19.33 9.28
N TRP A 148 5.03 -19.69 8.19
CA TRP A 148 6.49 -19.84 8.14
C TRP A 148 7.21 -18.55 7.75
N GLY A 149 6.47 -17.45 7.59
CA GLY A 149 6.97 -16.15 7.16
C GLY A 149 7.29 -16.06 5.66
N GLN A 150 6.74 -16.95 4.84
CA GLN A 150 6.85 -16.86 3.39
C GLN A 150 5.95 -15.74 2.87
N ASP A 151 6.53 -14.88 2.03
CA ASP A 151 5.89 -13.71 1.45
C ASP A 151 5.23 -14.03 0.10
N PHE A 152 3.94 -13.72 -0.05
CA PHE A 152 3.17 -13.92 -1.28
C PHE A 152 2.44 -12.66 -1.72
N ILE A 153 2.50 -12.37 -3.02
CA ILE A 153 1.83 -11.21 -3.65
C ILE A 153 0.91 -11.72 -4.76
N SER A 154 -0.29 -11.16 -4.87
CA SER A 154 -1.25 -11.46 -5.95
C SER A 154 -1.51 -10.21 -6.79
N ASP A 155 -1.36 -10.35 -8.10
CA ASP A 155 -1.53 -9.30 -9.10
C ASP A 155 -2.84 -9.51 -9.88
N ALA A 156 -3.82 -8.65 -9.59
CA ALA A 156 -5.21 -8.86 -9.98
C ALA A 156 -5.43 -8.73 -11.49
N SER A 157 -4.76 -7.78 -12.15
CA SER A 157 -4.96 -7.53 -13.58
C SER A 157 -4.52 -8.70 -14.48
N PRO A 158 -3.30 -9.25 -14.33
CA PRO A 158 -2.84 -10.41 -15.09
C PRO A 158 -3.24 -11.75 -14.45
N GLY A 159 -3.68 -11.76 -13.18
CA GLY A 159 -3.96 -12.98 -12.42
C GLY A 159 -2.71 -13.74 -11.99
N PHE A 160 -1.56 -13.08 -11.90
CA PHE A 160 -0.30 -13.70 -11.49
C PHE A 160 -0.13 -13.69 -9.97
N ASN A 161 0.56 -14.70 -9.46
CA ASN A 161 0.90 -14.81 -8.04
C ASN A 161 2.41 -15.01 -7.92
N TYR A 162 3.01 -14.30 -6.97
CA TYR A 162 4.45 -14.22 -6.79
C TYR A 162 4.82 -14.74 -5.42
N TRP A 163 5.79 -15.64 -5.38
CA TRP A 163 6.58 -15.85 -4.18
C TRP A 163 7.57 -14.68 -4.09
N ALA A 164 7.38 -13.80 -3.11
CA ALA A 164 8.01 -12.49 -3.08
C ALA A 164 9.41 -12.51 -2.45
N THR A 165 9.72 -13.51 -1.61
CA THR A 165 11.02 -13.64 -0.93
C THR A 165 12.22 -13.55 -1.90
N PRO A 166 12.23 -14.19 -3.08
CA PRO A 166 13.34 -14.08 -4.03
C PRO A 166 13.45 -12.72 -4.73
N ILE A 167 12.42 -11.88 -4.69
CA ILE A 167 12.34 -10.58 -5.38
C ILE A 167 12.27 -9.38 -4.41
N SER A 168 12.44 -9.61 -3.11
CA SER A 168 12.51 -8.56 -2.07
C SER A 168 13.93 -8.02 -1.85
N GLY A 169 14.80 -8.17 -2.86
CA GLY A 169 16.16 -7.68 -2.85
C GLY A 169 16.26 -6.17 -3.07
N LYS A 170 17.39 -5.57 -2.66
CA LYS A 170 17.65 -4.15 -2.92
C LYS A 170 17.78 -3.89 -4.42
N VAL A 171 16.94 -3.01 -4.93
CA VAL A 171 17.03 -2.46 -6.28
C VAL A 171 17.02 -0.94 -6.19
N ASN A 172 18.06 -0.29 -6.74
CA ASN A 172 18.15 1.17 -6.71
C ASN A 172 17.19 1.78 -7.74
N TYR A 173 16.37 2.75 -7.32
CA TYR A 173 15.54 3.54 -8.23
C TYR A 173 16.41 4.19 -9.34
N PRO A 174 15.98 4.22 -10.62
CA PRO A 174 14.70 3.74 -11.16
C PRO A 174 14.83 2.34 -11.79
N ALA A 175 15.59 1.41 -11.21
CA ALA A 175 15.62 0.02 -11.69
C ALA A 175 14.46 -0.80 -11.10
N LYS A 176 14.15 -1.90 -11.80
CA LYS A 176 13.16 -2.92 -11.42
C LYS A 176 13.78 -4.30 -11.56
N HIS A 177 13.32 -5.25 -10.76
CA HIS A 177 13.54 -6.66 -11.02
C HIS A 177 12.92 -7.04 -12.38
N ALA A 178 13.57 -7.98 -13.08
CA ALA A 178 13.01 -8.54 -14.30
C ALA A 178 11.81 -9.44 -14.00
N GLY A 179 10.92 -9.62 -14.99
CA GLY A 179 9.80 -10.57 -14.91
C GLY A 179 8.48 -10.01 -14.37
N GLY A 180 8.40 -8.70 -14.11
CA GLY A 180 7.12 -8.04 -13.82
C GLY A 180 6.17 -8.06 -15.03
N SER A 181 4.86 -7.99 -14.77
CA SER A 181 3.78 -7.96 -15.77
C SER A 181 3.97 -6.88 -16.84
N PHE A 182 4.58 -5.75 -16.47
CA PHE A 182 4.87 -4.62 -17.36
C PHE A 182 6.37 -4.38 -17.57
N ASN A 183 7.21 -5.41 -17.33
CA ASN A 183 8.67 -5.25 -17.34
C ASN A 183 9.22 -4.69 -18.67
N ASP A 184 8.65 -5.09 -19.80
CA ASP A 184 9.12 -4.64 -21.12
C ASP A 184 8.74 -3.17 -21.38
N SER A 185 7.56 -2.72 -20.96
CA SER A 185 7.15 -1.31 -21.10
C SER A 185 7.92 -0.37 -20.17
N VAL A 186 8.24 -0.83 -18.95
CA VAL A 186 8.93 -0.01 -17.94
C VAL A 186 10.43 0.12 -18.25
N ASN A 187 11.08 -0.95 -18.73
CA ASN A 187 12.51 -0.88 -19.06
C ASN A 187 12.78 -0.20 -20.41
N ASN A 188 11.87 -0.29 -21.39
CA ASN A 188 12.04 0.37 -22.69
C ASN A 188 11.94 1.91 -22.63
N PHE A 189 11.35 2.48 -21.57
CA PHE A 189 11.32 3.94 -21.38
C PHE A 189 12.73 4.54 -21.20
N LYS A 190 13.71 3.74 -20.76
CA LYS A 190 15.11 4.17 -20.65
C LYS A 190 15.81 4.33 -22.00
N ASP A 191 15.46 3.50 -22.98
CA ASP A 191 16.12 3.50 -24.28
C ASP A 191 15.68 4.69 -25.17
N THR A 192 14.45 5.16 -25.03
CA THR A 192 13.97 6.34 -25.77
C THR A 192 14.39 7.67 -25.15
N ALA A 193 14.49 7.76 -23.81
CA ALA A 193 14.90 9.00 -23.15
C ALA A 193 16.41 9.30 -23.26
N LEU A 194 17.25 8.28 -23.46
CA LEU A 194 18.70 8.43 -23.62
C LEU A 194 19.15 8.58 -25.08
N ARG A 195 18.35 8.16 -26.06
CA ARG A 195 18.65 8.35 -27.50
C ARG A 195 18.34 9.73 -28.05
N GLY A 196 17.73 10.62 -27.27
CA GLY A 196 17.34 11.97 -27.69
C GLY A 196 18.38 13.07 -27.46
N ARG A 197 19.64 12.74 -27.11
CA ARG A 197 20.70 13.73 -26.82
C ARG A 197 21.94 13.64 -27.71
N ASP A 198 21.86 12.94 -28.84
CA ASP A 198 22.92 12.94 -29.86
C ASP A 198 22.33 13.26 -31.25
N VAL A 199 21.96 14.53 -31.45
CA VAL A 199 21.93 15.22 -32.77
C VAL A 199 22.03 16.72 -32.57
#